data_AF-A0A6J1X8K8-F1
#
_entry.id   AF-A0A6J1X8K8-F1
#
_cell.length_a   1.000
_cell.length_b   1.000
_cell.length_c   1.000
_cell.angle_alpha   90.00
_cell.angle_beta   90.00
_cell.angle_gamma   90.00
#
_symmetry.space_group_name_H-M   'P 1'
#
loop_
_entity.id
_entity.type
_entity.pdbx_description
1 polymer ?
#
loop_
_entity_poly.entity_id
_entity_poly.type
_entity_poly.pdbx_seq_one_letter_code
_entity_poly.pdbx_strand_id
1 'polypeptide(L)'
;MPMLGDQWYNVEQYVRHRIGVRLDMDDLTEEKLHNAINTTINDKKYRQNMVRLRTVMSDQPQSALERAVWWTEYVLRHKGAKHLRSPAANMSWGEFLEIELVTYLLLGLTFVTFFSVIAIYYIVLFIKHNYNANKKMKSS
;
A
#
# COMPACT_ATOMS: atom_id res chain seq x y z
N MET A 1 8.83 13.07 -11.65
CA MET A 1 8.48 13.74 -10.40
C MET A 1 7.33 12.99 -9.76
N PRO A 2 7.60 12.10 -8.79
CA PRO A 2 6.55 11.37 -8.10
C PRO A 2 5.88 12.27 -7.05
N MET A 3 4.56 12.13 -6.91
CA MET A 3 3.79 12.83 -5.89
C MET A 3 3.08 11.88 -4.94
N LEU A 4 2.46 10.81 -5.45
CA LEU A 4 1.69 9.85 -4.66
C LEU A 4 1.67 8.45 -5.30
N GLY A 5 1.41 7.43 -4.47
CA GLY A 5 1.15 6.06 -4.89
C GLY A 5 2.32 5.34 -5.56
N ASP A 6 2.06 4.74 -6.72
CA ASP A 6 2.99 3.92 -7.50
C ASP A 6 4.04 4.75 -8.27
N GLN A 7 3.88 6.07 -8.30
CA GLN A 7 4.75 6.95 -9.08
C GLN A 7 6.23 6.87 -8.66
N TRP A 8 6.53 6.71 -7.37
CA TRP A 8 7.92 6.57 -6.92
C TRP A 8 8.61 5.36 -7.55
N TYR A 9 7.94 4.21 -7.54
CA TYR A 9 8.43 3.00 -8.17
C TYR A 9 8.61 3.17 -9.69
N ASN A 10 7.62 3.78 -10.36
CA ASN A 10 7.70 4.03 -11.80
C ASN A 10 8.89 4.95 -12.15
N VAL A 11 9.13 6.00 -11.36
CA VAL A 11 10.27 6.91 -11.55
C VAL A 11 11.61 6.19 -11.35
N GLU A 12 11.71 5.31 -10.36
CA GLU A 12 12.91 4.48 -10.18
C GLU A 12 13.17 3.58 -11.40
N GLN A 13 12.12 2.98 -11.97
CA GLN A 13 12.27 2.23 -13.22
C GLN A 13 12.72 3.13 -14.39
N TYR A 14 12.20 4.35 -14.50
CA TYR A 14 12.60 5.28 -15.55
C TYR A 14 14.09 5.67 -15.46
N VAL A 15 14.58 5.92 -14.24
CA VAL A 15 16.01 6.19 -14.00
C VAL A 15 16.85 4.94 -14.29
N ARG A 16 16.42 3.77 -13.82
CA ARG A 16 17.10 2.48 -14.06
C ARG A 16 17.24 2.17 -15.56
N HIS A 17 16.18 2.42 -16.33
CA HIS A 17 16.18 2.26 -17.79
C HIS A 17 16.84 3.44 -18.53
N ARG A 18 17.28 4.48 -17.80
CA ARG A 18 17.91 5.69 -18.35
C ARG A 18 17.06 6.36 -19.43
N ILE A 19 15.76 6.42 -19.17
CA ILE A 19 14.74 7.04 -20.03
C ILE A 19 14.13 8.30 -19.42
N GLY A 20 14.55 8.67 -18.21
CA GLY A 20 14.13 9.90 -17.55
C GLY A 20 15.02 10.25 -16.37
N VAL A 21 14.82 11.46 -15.85
CA VAL A 21 15.49 12.01 -14.68
C VAL A 21 14.49 12.08 -13.52
N ARG A 22 14.92 11.70 -12.33
CA ARG A 22 14.12 11.86 -11.11
C ARG A 22 14.23 13.31 -10.63
N LEU A 23 13.08 13.88 -10.31
CA LEU A 23 12.93 15.16 -9.62
C LEU A 23 12.10 14.88 -8.38
N ASP A 24 12.62 15.22 -7.22
CA ASP A 24 11.90 15.10 -5.95
C ASP A 24 11.14 16.40 -5.68
N MET A 25 9.92 16.27 -5.16
CA MET A 25 9.06 17.43 -4.91
C MET A 25 9.58 18.28 -3.74
N ASP A 26 10.13 17.61 -2.72
CA ASP A 26 10.61 18.25 -1.50
C ASP A 26 11.80 19.19 -1.73
N ASP A 27 12.56 18.97 -2.81
CA ASP A 27 13.78 19.70 -3.12
C ASP A 27 13.75 20.41 -4.49
N LEU A 28 12.55 20.54 -5.08
CA LEU A 28 12.35 21.10 -6.41
C LEU A 28 12.66 22.60 -6.45
N THR A 29 13.48 23.00 -7.41
CA THR A 29 13.74 24.41 -7.74
C THR A 29 13.59 24.65 -9.24
N GLU A 30 13.40 25.91 -9.64
CA GLU A 30 13.37 26.30 -11.06
C GLU A 30 14.63 25.85 -11.80
N GLU A 31 15.80 26.03 -11.17
CA GLU A 31 17.09 25.63 -11.73
C GLU A 31 17.16 24.11 -11.95
N LYS A 32 16.75 23.30 -10.97
CA LYS A 32 16.74 21.83 -11.09
C LYS A 32 15.79 21.38 -12.20
N LEU A 33 14.61 21.99 -12.28
CA LEU A 33 13.65 21.69 -13.33
C LEU A 33 14.20 22.04 -14.71
N HIS A 34 14.75 23.24 -14.87
CA HIS A 34 15.35 23.72 -16.11
C HIS A 34 16.52 22.82 -16.54
N ASN A 35 17.40 22.45 -15.61
CA ASN A 35 18.52 21.55 -15.88
C ASN A 35 18.04 20.15 -16.27
N ALA A 36 17.04 19.60 -15.60
CA ALA A 36 16.48 18.29 -15.93
C ALA A 36 15.87 18.27 -17.34
N ILE A 37 15.15 19.32 -17.74
CA ILE A 37 14.61 19.48 -19.10
C ILE A 37 15.75 19.53 -20.12
N ASN A 38 16.72 20.42 -19.92
CA ASN A 38 17.85 20.57 -20.84
C ASN A 38 18.66 19.28 -20.96
N THR A 39 18.92 18.60 -19.86
CA THR A 39 19.65 17.32 -19.86
C THR A 39 18.89 16.26 -20.67
N THR A 40 17.57 16.15 -20.46
CA THR A 40 16.75 15.11 -21.10
C THR A 40 16.59 15.34 -22.62
N ILE A 41 16.48 16.60 -23.05
CA ILE A 41 16.31 16.96 -24.47
C ILE A 41 17.63 16.89 -25.24
N ASN A 42 18.73 17.35 -24.63
CA ASN A 42 20.02 17.46 -25.32
C ASN A 42 20.84 16.15 -25.30
N ASP A 43 20.74 15.34 -24.24
CA ASP A 43 21.43 14.05 -24.20
C ASP A 43 20.64 13.00 -25.01
N LYS A 44 21.22 12.63 -26.16
CA LYS A 44 20.66 11.63 -27.08
C LYS A 44 20.42 10.27 -26.42
N LYS A 45 21.11 9.94 -25.32
CA LYS A 45 20.95 8.65 -24.62
C LYS A 45 19.52 8.42 -24.17
N TYR A 46 18.82 9.45 -23.67
CA TYR A 46 17.43 9.30 -23.22
C TYR A 46 16.53 8.89 -24.38
N ARG A 47 16.66 9.56 -25.54
CA ARG A 47 15.91 9.20 -26.76
C ARG A 47 16.27 7.80 -27.26
N GLN A 48 17.56 7.45 -27.30
CA GLN A 48 18.02 6.14 -27.77
C GLN A 48 17.52 5.01 -26.87
N ASN A 49 17.61 5.17 -25.55
CA ASN A 49 17.10 4.19 -24.59
C ASN A 49 15.58 4.08 -24.66
N MET A 50 14.87 5.18 -24.87
CA MET A 50 13.41 5.17 -25.06
C MET A 50 13.01 4.39 -26.32
N VAL A 51 13.70 4.61 -27.45
CA VAL A 51 13.46 3.86 -28.69
C VAL A 51 13.76 2.38 -28.48
N ARG A 52 14.89 2.04 -27.83
CA ARG A 52 15.23 0.65 -27.51
C ARG A 52 14.16 -0.01 -26.63
N LEU A 53 13.73 0.66 -25.58
CA LEU A 53 12.69 0.16 -24.68
C LEU A 53 11.38 -0.04 -25.45
N ARG A 54 10.98 0.93 -26.28
CA ARG A 54 9.80 0.82 -27.14
C ARG A 54 9.88 -0.42 -28.03
N THR A 55 11.01 -0.66 -28.69
CA THR A 55 11.21 -1.85 -29.54
C THR A 55 10.98 -3.13 -28.76
N VAL A 56 11.59 -3.25 -27.58
CA VAL A 56 11.43 -4.43 -26.70
C VAL A 56 9.98 -4.57 -26.22
N MET A 57 9.31 -3.49 -25.83
CA MET A 57 7.92 -3.52 -25.39
C MET A 57 6.95 -3.86 -26.53
N SER A 58 7.27 -3.47 -27.77
CA SER A 58 6.49 -3.81 -28.95
C SER A 58 6.81 -5.19 -29.51
N ASP A 59 7.89 -5.82 -29.07
CA ASP A 59 8.32 -7.16 -29.49
C ASP A 59 7.50 -8.24 -28.78
N GLN A 60 6.24 -8.30 -29.17
CA GLN A 60 5.26 -9.24 -28.66
C GLN A 60 4.49 -9.86 -29.83
N PRO A 61 4.07 -11.14 -29.73
CA PRO A 61 3.51 -11.90 -30.85
C PRO A 61 2.17 -11.37 -31.38
N GLN A 62 1.49 -10.53 -30.61
CA GLN A 62 0.22 -9.91 -30.96
C GLN A 62 0.32 -8.41 -30.72
N SER A 63 -0.25 -7.62 -31.62
CA SER A 63 -0.42 -6.19 -31.41
C SER A 63 -1.36 -5.91 -30.23
N ALA A 64 -1.28 -4.70 -29.67
CA ALA A 64 -2.17 -4.30 -28.57
C ALA A 64 -3.66 -4.36 -28.98
N LEU A 65 -3.96 -4.03 -30.23
CA LEU A 65 -5.32 -4.09 -30.78
C LEU A 65 -5.83 -5.53 -30.89
N GLU A 66 -5.05 -6.42 -31.51
CA GLU A 66 -5.42 -7.84 -31.63
C GLU A 66 -5.63 -8.48 -30.25
N ARG A 67 -4.76 -8.16 -29.28
CA ARG A 67 -4.90 -8.63 -27.91
C ARG A 67 -6.20 -8.12 -27.26
N ALA A 68 -6.55 -6.86 -27.46
CA ALA A 68 -7.78 -6.28 -26.94
C ALA A 68 -9.04 -6.93 -27.56
N VAL A 69 -9.02 -7.14 -28.88
CA VAL A 69 -10.09 -7.87 -29.59
C VAL A 69 -10.21 -9.29 -29.03
N TRP A 70 -9.10 -10.00 -28.90
CA TRP A 70 -9.09 -11.38 -28.40
C TRP A 70 -9.67 -11.48 -26.98
N TRP A 71 -9.30 -10.59 -26.06
CA TRP A 71 -9.85 -10.58 -24.69
C TRP A 71 -11.33 -10.22 -24.68
N THR A 72 -11.76 -9.29 -25.54
CA THR A 72 -13.18 -8.94 -25.69
C THR A 72 -13.99 -10.14 -26.14
N GLU A 73 -13.53 -10.83 -27.19
CA GLU A 73 -14.17 -12.06 -27.65
C GLU A 73 -14.11 -13.16 -26.58
N TYR A 74 -13.01 -13.28 -25.84
CA TYR A 74 -12.88 -14.26 -24.76
C TYR A 74 -13.96 -14.05 -23.70
N VAL A 75 -14.18 -12.80 -23.27
CA VAL A 75 -15.23 -12.46 -22.31
C VAL A 75 -16.62 -12.79 -22.88
N LEU A 76 -16.86 -12.50 -24.16
CA LEU A 76 -18.13 -12.83 -24.83
C LEU A 76 -18.35 -14.35 -24.93
N ARG A 77 -17.35 -15.11 -25.37
CA ARG A 77 -17.40 -16.59 -25.48
C ARG A 77 -17.69 -17.27 -24.14
N HIS A 78 -17.17 -16.69 -23.04
CA HIS A 78 -17.35 -17.22 -21.69
C HIS A 78 -18.46 -16.51 -20.90
N LYS A 79 -19.41 -15.86 -21.59
CA LYS A 79 -20.60 -15.23 -20.97
C LYS A 79 -20.24 -14.32 -19.78
N GLY A 80 -19.23 -13.47 -19.97
CA GLY A 80 -18.74 -12.54 -18.95
C GLY A 80 -17.52 -13.01 -18.14
N ALA A 81 -16.94 -14.18 -18.48
CA ALA A 81 -15.70 -14.72 -17.89
C ALA A 81 -15.65 -14.59 -16.36
N LYS A 82 -16.67 -15.12 -15.67
CA LYS A 82 -16.83 -14.98 -14.21
C LYS A 82 -15.62 -15.46 -13.41
N HIS A 83 -14.87 -16.44 -13.93
CA HIS A 83 -13.64 -16.96 -13.31
C HIS A 83 -12.45 -16.00 -13.36
N LEU A 84 -12.47 -14.97 -14.23
CA LEU A 84 -11.46 -13.90 -14.26
C LEU A 84 -11.85 -12.70 -13.39
N ARG A 85 -13.09 -12.65 -12.90
CA ARG A 85 -13.53 -11.57 -12.01
C ARG A 85 -12.96 -11.83 -10.63
N SER A 86 -12.34 -10.81 -10.04
CA SER A 86 -11.94 -10.86 -8.63
C SER A 86 -13.18 -11.19 -7.77
N PRO A 87 -13.08 -12.11 -6.80
CA PRO A 87 -14.16 -12.37 -5.85
C PRO A 87 -14.65 -11.08 -5.16
N ALA A 88 -13.73 -10.14 -4.91
CA ALA A 88 -14.01 -8.83 -4.33
C ALA A 88 -15.01 -7.98 -5.15
N ALA A 89 -15.12 -8.22 -6.46
CA ALA A 89 -16.05 -7.47 -7.31
C ALA A 89 -17.52 -7.77 -7.05
N ASN A 90 -17.82 -8.89 -6.38
CA ASN A 90 -19.19 -9.28 -6.00
C ASN A 90 -19.42 -9.22 -4.48
N MET A 91 -18.43 -8.80 -3.69
CA MET A 91 -18.54 -8.67 -2.25
C MET A 91 -19.32 -7.42 -1.87
N SER A 92 -20.06 -7.48 -0.76
CA SER A 92 -20.64 -6.26 -0.18
C SER A 92 -19.53 -5.36 0.39
N TRP A 93 -19.82 -4.06 0.56
CA TRP A 93 -18.86 -3.14 1.14
C TRP A 93 -18.38 -3.58 2.55
N GLY A 94 -19.24 -4.26 3.31
CA GLY A 94 -18.91 -4.76 4.65
C GLY A 94 -17.98 -5.98 4.64
N GLU A 95 -18.16 -6.88 3.67
CA GLU A 95 -17.23 -8.01 3.44
C GLU A 95 -15.89 -7.51 2.91
N PHE A 96 -15.91 -6.57 1.96
CA PHE A 96 -14.70 -6.00 1.39
C PHE A 96 -13.84 -5.27 2.43
N LEU A 97 -14.46 -4.59 3.41
CA LEU A 97 -13.79 -3.95 4.53
C LEU A 97 -13.58 -4.86 5.75
N GLU A 98 -13.97 -6.13 5.68
CA GLU A 98 -13.84 -7.12 6.75
C GLU A 98 -14.40 -6.62 8.11
N ILE A 99 -15.57 -5.98 8.09
CA ILE A 99 -16.13 -5.31 9.28
C ILE A 99 -16.34 -6.27 10.45
N GLU A 100 -16.75 -7.51 10.18
CA GLU A 100 -16.93 -8.52 11.22
C GLU A 100 -15.62 -8.82 11.95
N LEU A 101 -14.52 -9.01 11.21
CA LEU A 101 -13.19 -9.25 11.77
C LEU A 101 -12.73 -8.05 12.63
N VAL A 102 -12.85 -6.83 12.10
CA VAL A 102 -12.51 -5.61 12.83
C VAL A 102 -13.32 -5.49 14.12
N THR A 103 -14.61 -5.82 14.07
CA THR A 103 -15.50 -5.79 15.23
C THR A 103 -15.07 -6.80 16.29
N TYR A 104 -14.76 -8.05 15.91
CA TYR A 104 -14.27 -9.05 16.85
C TYR A 104 -12.92 -8.67 17.49
N LEU A 105 -12.01 -8.08 16.71
CA LEU A 105 -10.73 -7.58 17.24
C LEU A 105 -10.93 -6.46 18.26
N LEU A 106 -11.80 -5.50 17.96
CA LEU A 106 -12.13 -4.41 18.89
C LEU A 106 -12.82 -4.91 20.16
N LEU A 107 -13.74 -5.86 20.04
CA LEU A 107 -14.39 -6.49 21.20
C LEU A 107 -13.38 -7.27 22.06
N GLY A 108 -12.47 -8.01 21.43
CA GLY A 108 -11.39 -8.71 22.14
C GLY A 108 -10.48 -7.74 22.89
N LEU A 109 -10.08 -6.64 22.24
CA LEU A 109 -9.25 -5.60 22.85
C LEU A 109 -9.97 -4.93 24.04
N THR A 110 -11.24 -4.58 23.89
CA THR A 110 -12.03 -3.97 24.98
C THR A 110 -12.23 -4.93 26.14
N PHE A 111 -12.43 -6.22 25.87
CA PHE A 111 -12.54 -7.25 26.91
C PHE A 111 -11.22 -7.38 27.68
N VAL A 112 -10.09 -7.59 26.99
CA VAL A 112 -8.77 -7.73 27.63
C VAL A 112 -8.42 -6.49 28.47
N THR A 113 -8.65 -5.29 27.94
CA THR A 113 -8.40 -4.04 28.67
C THR A 113 -9.32 -3.89 29.89
N PHE A 114 -10.60 -4.25 29.77
CA PHE A 114 -11.53 -4.22 30.90
C PHE A 114 -11.12 -5.18 32.04
N PHE A 115 -10.81 -6.43 31.71
CA PHE A 115 -10.40 -7.43 32.70
C PHE A 115 -9.04 -7.13 33.33
N SER A 116 -8.08 -6.62 32.55
CA SER A 116 -6.79 -6.19 33.10
C SER A 116 -6.93 -5.04 34.09
N VAL A 117 -7.76 -4.04 33.80
CA VAL A 117 -8.04 -2.92 34.73
C VAL A 117 -8.67 -3.43 36.03
N ILE A 118 -9.65 -4.34 35.93
CA ILE A 118 -10.29 -4.95 37.10
C ILE A 118 -9.29 -5.75 37.93
N ALA A 119 -8.46 -6.58 37.27
CA ALA A 119 -7.44 -7.37 37.94
C ALA A 119 -6.44 -6.47 38.67
N ILE A 120 -5.95 -5.41 38.03
CA ILE A 120 -5.06 -4.42 38.64
C ILE A 120 -5.73 -3.76 39.86
N TYR A 121 -7.01 -3.36 39.75
CA TYR A 121 -7.76 -2.77 40.85
C TYR A 121 -7.82 -3.71 42.08
N TYR A 122 -8.16 -4.98 41.88
CA TYR A 122 -8.20 -5.96 42.96
C TYR A 122 -6.81 -6.26 43.54
N ILE A 123 -5.77 -6.33 42.70
CA ILE A 123 -4.38 -6.48 43.17
C ILE A 123 -3.98 -5.30 44.07
N VAL A 124 -4.29 -4.06 43.67
CA VAL A 124 -4.00 -2.86 44.48
C VAL A 124 -4.76 -2.89 45.81
N LEU A 125 -6.04 -3.26 45.80
CA LEU A 125 -6.83 -3.42 47.04
C LEU A 125 -6.24 -4.49 47.97
N PHE A 126 -5.83 -5.63 47.42
CA PHE A 126 -5.21 -6.70 48.17
C PHE A 126 -3.88 -6.26 48.81
N ILE A 127 -3.02 -5.58 48.05
CA ILE A 127 -1.75 -5.03 48.56
C ILE A 127 -2.02 -4.01 49.67
N LYS A 128 -2.98 -3.09 49.48
CA LYS A 128 -3.35 -2.09 50.48
C LYS A 128 -3.88 -2.71 51.77
N HIS A 129 -4.72 -3.75 51.66
CA HIS A 129 -5.24 -4.49 52.80
C HIS A 129 -4.10 -5.15 53.62
N ASN A 130 -3.21 -5.89 52.94
CA ASN A 130 -2.06 -6.55 53.58
C ASN A 130 -1.06 -5.55 54.18
N TYR A 131 -0.84 -4.41 53.54
CA TYR A 131 0.01 -3.34 54.08
C TYR A 131 -0.57 -2.76 55.38
N ASN A 132 -1.88 -2.46 55.39
CA ASN A 132 -2.57 -1.93 56.58
C ASN A 132 -2.61 -2.94 57.73
N ALA A 133 -2.79 -4.24 57.43
CA ALA A 133 -2.75 -5.30 58.43
C ALA A 133 -1.36 -5.42 59.08
N ASN A 134 -0.29 -5.43 58.27
CA ASN A 134 1.09 -5.45 58.76
C ASN A 134 1.45 -4.19 59.57
N LYS A 135 0.97 -3.01 59.16
CA LYS A 135 1.21 -1.77 59.90
C LYS A 135 0.59 -1.79 61.30
N LYS A 136 -0.63 -2.33 61.45
CA LYS A 136 -1.29 -2.48 62.76
C LYS A 136 -0.53 -3.43 63.68
N MET A 137 0.01 -4.53 63.17
CA MET A 137 0.79 -5.49 63.96
C MET A 137 2.12 -4.92 64.48
N LYS A 138 2.73 -3.95 63.78
CA LYS A 138 3.99 -3.32 64.20
C LYS A 138 3.82 -2.15 65.17
N SER A 139 2.60 -1.63 65.37
CA SER A 139 2.34 -0.52 66.30
C SER A 139 1.64 -0.94 67.60
N SER A 140 1.53 -2.25 67.85
CA SER A 140 1.05 -2.84 69.09
C SER A 140 2.21 -3.55 69.79
#